data_AF-A0A3M2RF70-F1
#
_entry.id   AF-A0A3M2RF70-F1
#
_cell.length_a   1.000
_cell.length_b   1.000
_cell.length_c   1.000
_cell.angle_alpha   90.00
_cell.angle_beta   90.00
_cell.angle_gamma   90.00
#
_symmetry.space_group_name_H-M   'P 1'
#
loop_
_entity.id
_entity.type
_entity.pdbx_description
1 polymer ?
#
loop_
_entity_poly.entity_id
_entity_poly.type
_entity_poly.pdbx_seq_one_letter_code
_entity_poly.pdbx_strand_id
1 'polypeptide(L)'
;MKTICFIANFEKTFFYLEIAKALKSEGYLISWITTSKELRKKIISDMPASDILYLSPDDLETFDNPSQNVDINVNEILAIDRILTDSARNKKLLQSQAIKIERYLRSCNVNLIIGELTWAHELLISRLASELFGVTYVNPHTIRIPDNRIAFFTDEEQSKAIALETGDLIDEVKAKKPKYLKYNDEKIKKTTSATYRVKKLFTSMIHNKNVDPEDQTKFSSWIKWFVARMKEGFYRDAYGLIEKKFDHLQLDRPYILYTLHKQPEASVDVIGSYFSDQEALIKRLWTALPDSWDLIVKEHSNAVGDRSPLFYARLKGHPNLFFAKVSTDSYSLIRGARAVFTISGTSAYEAALMGVPSFTFSNCFFNCHPLCQRVSISDLKYKGIKSLITESLSSKENPSLQLTAWLEKYSMEGQVGDPIRLPSCMEPSNIQNIARALKRMI
;
A
#
# COMPACT_ATOMS: atom_id res chain seq x y z
N MET A 1 10.57 17.00 27.87
CA MET A 1 11.28 16.61 26.62
C MET A 1 10.30 15.80 25.80
N LYS A 2 10.16 16.05 24.48
CA LYS A 2 9.19 15.31 23.66
C LYS A 2 9.79 13.98 23.19
N THR A 3 9.01 12.90 23.20
CA THR A 3 9.44 11.55 22.80
C THR A 3 8.87 11.17 21.44
N ILE A 4 9.73 10.69 20.54
CA ILE A 4 9.38 10.20 19.21
C ILE A 4 9.65 8.70 19.15
N CYS A 5 8.64 7.93 18.81
CA CYS A 5 8.75 6.49 18.66
C CYS A 5 8.84 6.08 17.20
N PHE A 6 9.88 5.32 16.83
CA PHE A 6 10.04 4.77 15.49
C PHE A 6 9.64 3.30 15.46
N ILE A 7 8.94 2.89 14.40
CA ILE A 7 8.62 1.49 14.14
C ILE A 7 9.63 0.95 13.13
N ALA A 8 10.37 -0.09 13.52
CA ALA A 8 11.34 -0.72 12.66
C ALA A 8 10.62 -1.50 11.54
N ASN A 9 11.04 -1.30 10.30
CA ASN A 9 10.48 -1.96 9.13
C ASN A 9 11.60 -2.27 8.13
N PHE A 10 11.97 -3.55 8.06
CA PHE A 10 13.04 -4.10 7.21
C PHE A 10 14.26 -3.17 7.08
N GLU A 11 14.77 -2.96 5.86
CA GLU A 11 15.90 -2.09 5.56
C GLU A 11 15.57 -0.59 5.65
N LYS A 12 14.28 -0.20 5.59
CA LYS A 12 13.86 1.20 5.82
C LYS A 12 14.22 1.67 7.23
N THR A 13 14.38 0.75 8.19
CA THR A 13 14.91 1.03 9.53
C THR A 13 16.22 1.82 9.52
N PHE A 14 17.12 1.56 8.56
CA PHE A 14 18.40 2.29 8.47
C PHE A 14 18.22 3.77 8.12
N PHE A 15 17.24 4.07 7.28
CA PHE A 15 16.87 5.44 6.98
C PHE A 15 16.26 6.14 8.19
N TYR A 16 15.38 5.47 8.94
CA TYR A 16 14.82 5.99 10.18
C TYR A 16 15.87 6.18 11.29
N LEU A 17 16.91 5.35 11.36
CA LEU A 17 18.01 5.53 12.32
C LEU A 17 18.75 6.86 12.11
N GLU A 18 19.01 7.26 10.86
CA GLU A 18 19.66 8.55 10.58
C GLU A 18 18.77 9.75 10.91
N ILE A 19 17.46 9.64 10.66
CA ILE A 19 16.49 10.66 11.09
C ILE A 19 16.44 10.75 12.62
N ALA A 20 16.42 9.61 13.31
CA ALA A 20 16.43 9.54 14.75
C ALA A 20 17.70 10.17 15.36
N LYS A 21 18.87 9.97 14.75
CA LYS A 21 20.13 10.63 15.15
C LYS A 21 20.04 12.16 15.02
N ALA A 22 19.50 12.65 13.90
CA ALA A 22 19.29 14.09 13.70
C ALA A 22 18.37 14.68 14.78
N LEU A 23 17.24 14.03 15.05
CA LEU A 23 16.30 14.48 16.09
C LEU A 23 16.90 14.39 17.51
N LYS A 24 17.64 13.34 17.81
CA LYS A 24 18.33 13.18 19.11
C LYS A 24 19.37 14.29 19.34
N SER A 25 20.09 14.71 18.30
CA SER A 25 21.06 15.82 18.38
C SER A 25 20.40 17.17 18.73
N GLU A 26 19.09 17.29 18.50
CA GLU A 26 18.28 18.46 18.83
C GLU A 26 17.50 18.31 20.14
N GLY A 27 17.78 17.27 20.94
CA GLY A 27 17.21 17.10 22.28
C GLY A 27 15.89 16.36 22.35
N TYR A 28 15.47 15.64 21.29
CA TYR A 28 14.30 14.75 21.35
C TYR A 28 14.67 13.40 21.98
N LEU A 29 13.75 12.84 22.76
CA LEU A 29 13.84 11.45 23.23
C LEU A 29 13.42 10.51 22.09
N ILE A 30 14.17 9.43 21.90
CA ILE A 30 13.91 8.46 20.85
C ILE A 30 13.58 7.11 21.48
N SER A 31 12.49 6.50 21.05
CA SER A 31 12.09 5.14 21.42
C SER A 31 11.81 4.31 20.16
N TRP A 32 11.85 2.98 20.27
CA TRP A 32 11.65 2.08 19.13
C TRP A 32 10.74 0.90 19.45
N ILE A 33 9.99 0.45 18.44
CA ILE A 33 9.28 -0.83 18.47
C ILE A 33 9.74 -1.66 17.27
N THR A 34 10.05 -2.94 17.48
CA THR A 34 10.52 -3.86 16.43
C THR A 34 9.97 -5.27 16.61
N THR A 35 9.66 -5.95 15.52
CA THR A 35 9.35 -7.40 15.47
C THR A 35 10.57 -8.25 15.09
N SER A 36 11.67 -7.64 14.66
CA SER A 36 12.89 -8.37 14.29
C SER A 36 13.95 -8.27 15.37
N LYS A 37 14.47 -9.43 15.76
CA LYS A 37 15.59 -9.59 16.69
C LYS A 37 16.88 -9.05 16.09
N GLU A 38 17.10 -9.25 14.79
CA GLU A 38 18.28 -8.72 14.09
C GLU A 38 18.26 -7.20 13.99
N LEU A 39 17.09 -6.59 13.70
CA LEU A 39 16.96 -5.13 13.74
C LEU A 39 17.13 -4.60 15.17
N ARG A 40 16.58 -5.29 16.18
CA ARG A 40 16.78 -4.92 17.59
C ARG A 40 18.26 -4.85 17.96
N LYS A 41 19.07 -5.84 17.57
CA LYS A 41 20.53 -5.83 17.82
C LYS A 41 21.21 -4.62 17.20
N LYS A 42 20.78 -4.22 16.00
CA LYS A 42 21.30 -3.04 15.29
C LYS A 42 20.85 -1.72 15.90
N ILE A 43 19.66 -1.65 16.48
CA ILE A 43 19.18 -0.43 17.16
C ILE A 43 19.86 -0.27 18.52
N ILE A 44 20.06 -1.37 19.27
CA ILE A 44 20.73 -1.36 20.58
C ILE A 44 22.17 -0.81 20.53
N SER A 45 22.87 -0.90 19.39
CA SER A 45 24.22 -0.32 19.28
C SER A 45 24.24 1.20 19.50
N ASP A 46 23.10 1.86 19.30
CA ASP A 46 22.99 3.33 19.28
C ASP A 46 22.18 3.90 20.46
N MET A 47 21.53 3.06 21.28
CA MET A 47 20.67 3.46 22.40
C MET A 47 20.40 2.35 23.44
N PRO A 48 19.98 2.69 24.68
CA PRO A 48 19.76 1.69 25.71
C PRO A 48 18.58 0.76 25.38
N ALA A 49 18.67 -0.48 25.81
CA ALA A 49 17.65 -1.50 25.54
C ALA A 49 16.28 -1.20 26.17
N SER A 50 16.21 -0.33 27.19
CA SER A 50 14.97 0.14 27.80
C SER A 50 14.11 0.97 26.86
N ASP A 51 14.75 1.63 25.88
CA ASP A 51 14.07 2.51 24.92
C ASP A 51 13.63 1.73 23.68
N ILE A 52 13.61 0.39 23.75
CA ILE A 52 13.25 -0.48 22.62
C ILE A 52 12.29 -1.57 23.09
N LEU A 53 11.06 -1.55 22.57
CA LEU A 53 10.12 -2.66 22.69
C LEU A 53 10.36 -3.69 21.59
N TYR A 54 10.62 -4.93 21.99
CA TYR A 54 10.65 -6.08 21.09
C TYR A 54 9.34 -6.84 21.19
N LEU A 55 8.64 -6.99 20.06
CA LEU A 55 7.44 -7.81 19.94
C LEU A 55 7.84 -9.20 19.45
N SER A 56 7.80 -10.16 20.36
CA SER A 56 8.18 -11.55 20.09
C SER A 56 7.01 -12.33 19.48
N PRO A 57 7.26 -13.29 18.56
CA PRO A 57 6.24 -14.21 18.07
C PRO A 57 5.69 -15.16 19.15
N ASP A 58 6.33 -15.21 20.32
CA ASP A 58 5.94 -16.00 21.48
C ASP A 58 5.27 -15.16 22.59
N ASP A 59 4.89 -13.92 22.30
CA ASP A 59 4.11 -13.06 23.19
C ASP A 59 2.68 -13.58 23.36
N LEU A 60 2.49 -14.67 24.12
CA LEU A 60 1.20 -15.35 24.35
C LEU A 60 0.75 -15.26 25.80
N GLU A 61 1.29 -14.28 26.53
CA GLU A 61 0.98 -14.06 27.94
C GLU A 61 -0.54 -13.83 28.11
N THR A 62 -1.11 -14.52 29.09
CA THR A 62 -2.47 -14.26 29.56
C THR A 62 -2.38 -13.14 30.59
N PHE A 63 -2.87 -11.97 30.23
CA PHE A 63 -2.94 -10.85 31.16
C PHE A 63 -4.36 -10.75 31.72
N ASP A 64 -4.47 -10.52 33.02
CA ASP A 64 -5.77 -10.39 33.71
C ASP A 64 -6.49 -9.05 33.45
N ASN A 65 -5.91 -8.11 32.69
CA ASN A 65 -6.57 -6.98 32.02
C ASN A 65 -5.52 -5.97 31.48
N PRO A 66 -5.59 -5.55 30.21
CA PRO A 66 -5.33 -4.16 29.84
C PRO A 66 -6.64 -3.36 29.91
N SER A 67 -6.61 -2.04 29.92
CA SER A 67 -7.80 -1.17 29.98
C SER A 67 -8.94 -1.66 29.05
N GLN A 68 -10.05 -2.12 29.63
CA GLN A 68 -11.09 -2.96 29.01
C GLN A 68 -11.90 -2.38 27.84
N ASN A 69 -11.55 -1.23 27.24
CA ASN A 69 -12.49 -0.49 26.37
C ASN A 69 -12.02 -0.14 24.94
N VAL A 70 -10.89 -0.66 24.44
CA VAL A 70 -10.50 -0.41 23.04
C VAL A 70 -10.81 -1.61 22.17
N ASP A 71 -11.81 -1.45 21.30
CA ASP A 71 -12.07 -2.41 20.23
C ASP A 71 -11.05 -2.22 19.09
N ILE A 72 -9.91 -2.89 19.22
CA ILE A 72 -8.83 -2.87 18.22
C ILE A 72 -9.17 -3.66 16.94
N ASN A 73 -10.35 -4.29 16.85
CA ASN A 73 -10.79 -5.08 15.70
C ASN A 73 -9.75 -6.12 15.24
N VAL A 74 -9.25 -6.96 16.17
CA VAL A 74 -8.18 -7.95 15.89
C VAL A 74 -8.48 -8.84 14.67
N ASN A 75 -9.75 -9.21 14.47
CA ASN A 75 -10.15 -10.03 13.33
C ASN A 75 -9.86 -9.32 11.99
N GLU A 76 -10.08 -8.01 11.92
CA GLU A 76 -9.76 -7.20 10.75
C GLU A 76 -8.25 -7.15 10.52
N ILE A 77 -7.48 -6.88 11.58
CA ILE A 77 -6.01 -6.84 11.52
C ILE A 77 -5.42 -8.18 11.02
N LEU A 78 -6.01 -9.31 11.44
CA LEU A 78 -5.60 -10.63 10.94
C LEU A 78 -6.04 -10.88 9.49
N ALA A 79 -7.20 -10.36 9.09
CA ALA A 79 -7.70 -10.55 7.73
C ALA A 79 -6.85 -9.80 6.69
N ILE A 80 -6.22 -8.68 7.08
CA ILE A 80 -5.40 -7.83 6.21
C ILE A 80 -3.91 -8.17 6.25
N ASP A 81 -3.44 -8.93 7.24
CA ASP A 81 -2.04 -9.33 7.34
C ASP A 81 -1.71 -10.46 6.36
N ARG A 82 -0.57 -10.31 5.66
CA ARG A 82 -0.15 -11.22 4.58
C ARG A 82 0.62 -12.44 5.09
N ILE A 83 0.95 -12.49 6.38
CA ILE A 83 1.79 -13.52 7.00
C ILE A 83 1.07 -14.15 8.20
N LEU A 84 0.49 -13.35 9.09
CA LEU A 84 -0.29 -13.81 10.23
C LEU A 84 -1.64 -14.34 9.77
N THR A 85 -1.79 -15.65 9.72
CA THR A 85 -3.05 -16.31 9.38
C THR A 85 -4.11 -16.13 10.46
N ASP A 86 -5.38 -16.06 10.08
CA ASP A 86 -6.50 -16.15 11.03
C ASP A 86 -6.41 -17.47 11.83
N SER A 87 -6.15 -17.34 13.12
CA SER A 87 -6.04 -18.46 14.05
C SER A 87 -6.19 -17.97 15.49
N ALA A 88 -6.67 -18.84 16.38
CA ALA A 88 -6.79 -18.53 17.80
C ALA A 88 -5.44 -18.11 18.43
N ARG A 89 -4.33 -18.73 17.98
CA ARG A 89 -2.98 -18.35 18.42
C ARG A 89 -2.64 -16.92 18.03
N ASN A 90 -2.81 -16.55 16.76
CA ASN A 90 -2.44 -15.21 16.28
C ASN A 90 -3.36 -14.13 16.84
N LYS A 91 -4.62 -14.46 17.11
CA LYS A 91 -5.52 -13.57 17.85
C LYS A 91 -5.01 -13.32 19.26
N LYS A 92 -4.62 -14.38 19.98
CA LYS A 92 -4.00 -14.27 21.32
C LYS A 92 -2.69 -13.48 21.28
N LEU A 93 -1.88 -13.69 20.25
CA LEU A 93 -0.62 -12.96 20.04
C LEU A 93 -0.86 -11.46 19.93
N LEU A 94 -1.74 -11.02 19.02
CA LEU A 94 -2.05 -9.60 18.85
C LEU A 94 -2.68 -8.99 20.11
N GLN A 95 -3.54 -9.73 20.81
CA GLN A 95 -4.10 -9.30 22.09
C GLN A 95 -3.02 -9.09 23.14
N SER A 96 -2.09 -10.03 23.30
CA SER A 96 -0.97 -9.92 24.25
C SER A 96 -0.01 -8.79 23.87
N GLN A 97 0.32 -8.65 22.58
CA GLN A 97 1.15 -7.56 22.09
C GLN A 97 0.50 -6.19 22.31
N ALA A 98 -0.84 -6.07 22.18
CA ALA A 98 -1.56 -4.82 22.46
C ALA A 98 -1.27 -4.30 23.87
N ILE A 99 -1.19 -5.20 24.85
CA ILE A 99 -0.92 -4.89 26.27
C ILE A 99 0.52 -4.43 26.46
N LYS A 100 1.46 -5.13 25.82
CA LYS A 100 2.88 -4.75 25.85
C LYS A 100 3.09 -3.38 25.21
N ILE A 101 2.45 -3.14 24.06
CA ILE A 101 2.47 -1.85 23.36
C ILE A 101 1.88 -0.76 24.26
N GLU A 102 0.69 -0.95 24.82
CA GLU A 102 0.06 0.05 25.70
C GLU A 102 0.98 0.43 26.88
N ARG A 103 1.49 -0.57 27.60
CA ARG A 103 2.38 -0.35 28.75
C ARG A 103 3.64 0.41 28.34
N TYR A 104 4.20 0.06 27.20
CA TYR A 104 5.41 0.69 26.68
C TYR A 104 5.17 2.15 26.25
N LEU A 105 4.13 2.41 25.44
CA LEU A 105 3.79 3.77 25.01
C LEU A 105 3.51 4.68 26.23
N ARG A 106 2.85 4.14 27.27
CA ARG A 106 2.64 4.82 28.55
C ARG A 106 3.95 5.14 29.27
N SER A 107 4.88 4.19 29.32
CA SER A 107 6.17 4.38 30.02
C SER A 107 7.08 5.41 29.34
N CYS A 108 7.02 5.54 28.01
CA CYS A 108 7.88 6.46 27.26
C CYS A 108 7.26 7.85 27.06
N ASN A 109 5.99 8.04 27.44
CA ASN A 109 5.22 9.27 27.23
C ASN A 109 5.35 9.79 25.77
N VAL A 110 5.06 8.91 24.82
CA VAL A 110 5.25 9.17 23.39
C VAL A 110 4.40 10.36 22.91
N ASN A 111 4.96 11.20 22.04
CA ASN A 111 4.26 12.36 21.46
C ASN A 111 4.01 12.20 19.95
N LEU A 112 4.81 11.40 19.26
CA LEU A 112 4.69 11.12 17.84
C LEU A 112 5.18 9.70 17.55
N ILE A 113 4.47 8.95 16.71
CA ILE A 113 4.91 7.64 16.22
C ILE A 113 5.15 7.72 14.72
N ILE A 114 6.25 7.14 14.25
CA ILE A 114 6.65 7.12 12.83
C ILE A 114 6.85 5.68 12.40
N GLY A 115 6.19 5.26 11.34
CA GLY A 115 6.36 3.93 10.77
C GLY A 115 5.67 3.80 9.41
N GLU A 116 5.40 2.58 8.96
CA GLU A 116 4.47 2.35 7.85
C GLU A 116 3.12 1.89 8.39
N LEU A 117 2.10 1.79 7.54
CA LEU A 117 0.82 1.17 7.90
C LEU A 117 0.61 -0.04 7.00
N THR A 118 1.48 -1.04 7.15
CA THR A 118 1.57 -2.19 6.25
C THR A 118 1.28 -3.49 6.99
N TRP A 119 1.81 -3.68 8.19
CA TRP A 119 1.79 -4.95 8.96
C TRP A 119 0.85 -4.90 10.16
N ALA A 120 0.40 -6.07 10.63
CA ALA A 120 -0.53 -6.18 11.75
C ALA A 120 -0.10 -5.38 13.00
N HIS A 121 1.17 -5.47 13.39
CA HIS A 121 1.69 -4.75 14.55
C HIS A 121 1.71 -3.23 14.34
N GLU A 122 1.98 -2.74 13.12
CA GLU A 122 1.94 -1.31 12.80
C GLU A 122 0.52 -0.76 12.94
N LEU A 123 -0.47 -1.48 12.41
CA LEU A 123 -1.89 -1.11 12.49
C LEU A 123 -2.39 -1.17 13.93
N LEU A 124 -1.98 -2.19 14.68
CA LEU A 124 -2.28 -2.32 16.10
C LEU A 124 -1.73 -1.13 16.90
N ILE A 125 -0.46 -0.76 16.67
CA ILE A 125 0.18 0.39 17.33
C ILE A 125 -0.54 1.68 16.95
N SER A 126 -0.87 1.89 15.67
CA SER A 126 -1.58 3.07 15.19
C SER A 126 -2.93 3.25 15.87
N ARG A 127 -3.75 2.19 15.90
CA ARG A 127 -5.08 2.21 16.54
C ARG A 127 -4.97 2.47 18.05
N LEU A 128 -4.07 1.77 18.75
CA LEU A 128 -3.86 1.98 20.19
C LEU A 128 -3.35 3.38 20.51
N ALA A 129 -2.39 3.90 19.73
CA ALA A 129 -1.84 5.24 19.95
C ALA A 129 -2.90 6.33 19.80
N SER A 130 -3.75 6.22 18.77
CA SER A 130 -4.84 7.17 18.53
C SER A 130 -5.91 7.08 19.62
N GLU A 131 -6.44 5.88 19.89
CA GLU A 131 -7.59 5.68 20.80
C GLU A 131 -7.26 5.90 22.28
N LEU A 132 -6.08 5.46 22.74
CA LEU A 132 -5.72 5.51 24.17
C LEU A 132 -4.95 6.76 24.57
N PHE A 133 -4.16 7.33 23.65
CA PHE A 133 -3.21 8.37 23.99
C PHE A 133 -3.43 9.66 23.19
N GLY A 134 -4.29 9.66 22.17
CA GLY A 134 -4.45 10.80 21.26
C GLY A 134 -3.14 11.13 20.52
N VAL A 135 -2.25 10.14 20.37
CA VAL A 135 -0.93 10.31 19.76
C VAL A 135 -1.05 10.06 18.27
N THR A 136 -0.47 10.96 17.48
CA THR A 136 -0.50 10.83 16.02
C THR A 136 0.48 9.76 15.56
N TYR A 137 -0.02 8.78 14.82
CA TYR A 137 0.79 7.86 14.02
C TYR A 137 0.98 8.45 12.62
N VAL A 138 2.22 8.59 12.20
CA VAL A 138 2.57 9.14 10.90
C VAL A 138 3.24 8.09 10.03
N ASN A 139 2.73 7.97 8.81
CA ASN A 139 3.27 7.16 7.73
C ASN A 139 3.87 8.06 6.64
N PRO A 140 5.18 8.36 6.68
CA PRO A 140 5.86 9.06 5.60
C PRO A 140 5.86 8.20 4.33
N HIS A 141 5.24 8.71 3.28
CA HIS A 141 5.13 7.97 2.02
C HIS A 141 5.38 8.87 0.82
N THR A 142 6.02 8.30 -0.22
CA THR A 142 6.33 9.02 -1.45
C THR A 142 5.07 9.18 -2.29
N ILE A 143 4.82 10.42 -2.74
CA ILE A 143 3.83 10.71 -3.77
C ILE A 143 4.45 10.39 -5.12
N ARG A 144 3.77 9.55 -5.91
CA ARG A 144 4.28 9.09 -7.21
C ARG A 144 4.08 10.11 -8.32
N ILE A 145 3.06 10.97 -8.21
CA ILE A 145 2.74 11.96 -9.23
C ILE A 145 2.34 13.26 -8.51
N PRO A 146 3.13 14.34 -8.62
CA PRO A 146 4.46 14.40 -9.23
C PRO A 146 5.50 13.58 -8.44
N ASP A 147 6.58 13.15 -9.12
CA ASP A 147 7.70 12.43 -8.49
C ASP A 147 8.45 13.33 -7.46
N ASN A 148 9.27 12.73 -6.59
CA ASN A 148 10.14 13.41 -5.60
C ASN A 148 9.42 14.21 -4.51
N ARG A 149 8.16 13.89 -4.22
CA ARG A 149 7.44 14.47 -3.10
C ARG A 149 7.08 13.42 -2.07
N ILE A 150 6.99 13.85 -0.81
CA ILE A 150 6.54 13.02 0.31
C ILE A 150 5.36 13.69 1.00
N ALA A 151 4.45 12.87 1.50
CA ALA A 151 3.40 13.26 2.42
C ALA A 151 3.45 12.39 3.68
N PHE A 152 2.87 12.91 4.76
CA PHE A 152 2.87 12.30 6.07
C PHE A 152 1.44 11.90 6.40
N PHE A 153 1.08 10.66 6.05
CA PHE A 153 -0.28 10.14 6.18
C PHE A 153 -0.59 9.74 7.62
N THR A 154 -1.83 9.92 8.04
CA THR A 154 -2.28 9.64 9.42
C THR A 154 -3.34 8.55 9.50
N ASP A 155 -3.71 7.97 8.36
CA ASP A 155 -4.74 6.95 8.23
C ASP A 155 -4.28 5.75 7.40
N GLU A 156 -4.92 4.60 7.63
CA GLU A 156 -4.60 3.32 6.98
C GLU A 156 -4.83 3.35 5.47
N GLU A 157 -5.77 4.17 4.99
CA GLU A 157 -6.11 4.32 3.58
C GLU A 157 -5.17 5.29 2.81
N GLN A 158 -4.27 6.01 3.50
CA GLN A 158 -3.45 7.08 2.92
C GLN A 158 -4.30 8.17 2.24
N SER A 159 -5.38 8.57 2.91
CA SER A 159 -6.30 9.62 2.43
C SER A 159 -6.17 10.94 3.19
N LYS A 160 -5.68 10.89 4.43
CA LYS A 160 -5.48 12.05 5.31
C LYS A 160 -4.00 12.25 5.57
N ALA A 161 -3.54 13.49 5.41
CA ALA A 161 -2.14 13.86 5.64
C ALA A 161 -2.03 15.11 6.51
N ILE A 162 -0.89 15.26 7.17
CA ILE A 162 -0.57 16.45 7.96
C ILE A 162 -0.20 17.60 7.00
N ALA A 163 -0.76 18.79 7.23
CA ALA A 163 -0.39 19.99 6.49
C ALA A 163 1.03 20.43 6.88
N LEU A 164 1.87 20.74 5.89
CA LEU A 164 3.29 21.07 6.11
C LEU A 164 3.60 22.56 5.95
N GLU A 165 2.71 23.30 5.26
CA GLU A 165 2.85 24.72 4.95
C GLU A 165 4.26 25.07 4.44
N THR A 166 4.75 24.32 3.44
CA THR A 166 6.12 24.53 2.95
C THR A 166 6.26 25.80 2.11
N GLY A 167 5.17 26.28 1.51
CA GLY A 167 5.18 27.40 0.56
C GLY A 167 5.73 27.01 -0.81
N ASP A 168 5.94 25.71 -1.07
CA ASP A 168 6.37 25.22 -2.39
C ASP A 168 5.21 25.38 -3.37
N LEU A 169 5.41 26.16 -4.44
CA LEU A 169 4.47 26.24 -5.55
C LEU A 169 4.68 25.05 -6.49
N ILE A 170 3.58 24.43 -6.91
CA ILE A 170 3.62 23.24 -7.75
C ILE A 170 3.02 23.55 -9.12
N ASP A 171 3.82 23.33 -10.17
CA ASP A 171 3.36 23.42 -11.55
C ASP A 171 2.23 22.43 -11.83
N GLU A 172 1.47 22.68 -12.90
CA GLU A 172 0.38 21.80 -13.32
C GLU A 172 0.84 20.34 -13.44
N VAL A 173 0.19 19.47 -12.66
CA VAL A 173 0.50 18.05 -12.60
C VAL A 173 -0.01 17.35 -13.86
N LYS A 174 0.87 16.65 -14.56
CA LYS A 174 0.52 15.87 -15.76
C LYS A 174 0.76 14.39 -15.55
N ALA A 175 -0.09 13.56 -16.15
CA ALA A 175 0.12 12.12 -16.16
C ALA A 175 1.46 11.80 -16.85
N LYS A 176 2.37 11.15 -16.11
CA LYS A 176 3.67 10.74 -16.62
C LYS A 176 3.84 9.26 -16.37
N LYS A 177 4.17 8.51 -17.44
CA LYS A 177 4.44 7.07 -17.31
C LYS A 177 5.59 6.85 -16.33
N PRO A 178 5.42 6.03 -15.28
CA PRO A 178 6.48 5.75 -14.35
C PRO A 178 7.68 5.10 -15.05
N LYS A 179 8.89 5.61 -14.80
CA LYS A 179 10.12 5.12 -15.44
C LYS A 179 10.38 3.62 -15.18
N TYR A 180 9.92 3.07 -14.06
CA TYR A 180 10.12 1.67 -13.68
C TYR A 180 9.32 0.67 -14.53
N LEU A 181 8.26 1.10 -15.25
CA LEU A 181 7.47 0.18 -16.09
C LEU A 181 8.32 -0.41 -17.22
N LYS A 182 9.20 0.39 -17.85
CA LYS A 182 10.14 -0.09 -18.88
C LYS A 182 11.08 -1.18 -18.36
N TYR A 183 11.56 -1.03 -17.12
CA TYR A 183 12.42 -2.00 -16.46
C TYR A 183 11.67 -3.32 -16.15
N ASN A 184 10.38 -3.22 -15.79
CA ASN A 184 9.56 -4.40 -15.56
C ASN A 184 9.27 -5.17 -16.86
N ASP A 185 9.06 -4.50 -17.99
CA ASP A 185 8.83 -5.18 -19.27
C ASP A 185 10.04 -6.01 -19.72
N GLU A 186 11.26 -5.48 -19.54
CA GLU A 186 12.50 -6.23 -19.77
C GLU A 186 12.67 -7.40 -18.80
N LYS A 187 12.30 -7.20 -17.53
CA LYS A 187 12.33 -8.24 -16.50
C LYS A 187 11.29 -9.34 -16.76
N ILE A 188 10.12 -9.00 -17.28
CA ILE A 188 9.05 -9.93 -17.68
C ILE A 188 9.54 -10.82 -18.82
N LYS A 189 10.22 -10.25 -19.82
CA LYS A 189 10.87 -11.01 -20.90
C LYS A 189 11.97 -11.95 -20.40
N LYS A 190 12.67 -11.61 -19.32
CA LYS A 190 13.68 -12.48 -18.67
C LYS A 190 13.08 -13.55 -17.75
N THR A 191 11.90 -13.32 -17.16
CA THR A 191 11.24 -14.23 -16.20
C THR A 191 10.51 -15.40 -16.86
N THR A 192 10.26 -15.35 -18.16
CA THR A 192 9.71 -16.47 -18.95
C THR A 192 10.74 -17.58 -19.20
N SER A 193 12.04 -17.31 -19.04
CA SER A 193 13.10 -18.31 -19.22
C SER A 193 13.16 -19.29 -18.05
N ALA A 194 13.08 -20.60 -18.34
CA ALA A 194 13.18 -21.66 -17.34
C ALA A 194 14.49 -21.60 -16.53
N THR A 195 15.60 -21.21 -17.16
CA THR A 195 16.92 -21.07 -16.51
C THR A 195 16.92 -19.93 -15.48
N TYR A 196 16.24 -18.81 -15.76
CA TYR A 196 16.08 -17.72 -14.81
C TYR A 196 15.19 -18.13 -13.63
N ARG A 197 14.13 -18.92 -13.86
CA ARG A 197 13.26 -19.43 -12.80
C ARG A 197 14.03 -20.32 -11.83
N VAL A 198 14.83 -21.25 -12.35
CA VAL A 198 15.70 -22.12 -11.56
C VAL A 198 16.74 -21.30 -10.81
N LYS A 199 17.46 -20.38 -11.48
CA LYS A 199 18.43 -19.48 -10.82
C LYS A 199 17.79 -18.63 -9.73
N LYS A 200 16.60 -18.07 -9.96
CA LYS A 200 15.84 -17.27 -8.97
C LYS A 200 15.45 -18.13 -7.77
N LEU A 201 15.01 -19.37 -7.97
CA LEU A 201 14.72 -20.32 -6.88
C LEU A 201 15.98 -20.60 -6.04
N PHE A 202 17.10 -20.94 -6.67
CA PHE A 202 18.37 -21.18 -5.97
C PHE A 202 18.87 -19.95 -5.20
N THR A 203 18.88 -18.78 -5.84
CA THR A 203 19.32 -17.53 -5.19
C THR A 203 18.40 -17.17 -4.03
N SER A 204 17.09 -17.35 -4.20
CA SER A 204 16.12 -17.08 -3.14
C SER A 204 16.19 -18.10 -2.00
N MET A 205 16.54 -19.36 -2.27
CA MET A 205 16.81 -20.37 -1.23
C MET A 205 18.00 -19.98 -0.35
N ILE A 206 19.07 -19.45 -0.94
CA ILE A 206 20.22 -18.94 -0.19
C ILE A 206 19.82 -17.71 0.64
N HIS A 207 19.03 -16.80 0.07
CA HIS A 207 18.57 -15.60 0.77
C HIS A 207 17.60 -15.91 1.92
N ASN A 208 16.70 -16.89 1.76
CA ASN A 208 15.75 -17.27 2.81
C ASN A 208 16.42 -17.91 4.04
N LYS A 209 17.67 -18.41 3.92
CA LYS A 209 18.45 -18.90 5.08
C LYS A 209 18.92 -17.77 6.00
N ASN A 210 19.00 -16.54 5.49
CA ASN A 210 19.44 -15.36 6.24
C ASN A 210 18.27 -14.52 6.77
N VAL A 211 17.05 -15.04 6.69
CA VAL A 211 15.84 -14.40 7.20
C VAL A 211 15.73 -14.67 8.69
N ASP A 212 15.56 -13.61 9.48
CA ASP A 212 15.26 -13.69 10.91
C ASP A 212 14.01 -14.55 11.13
N PRO A 213 14.13 -15.75 11.73
CA PRO A 213 13.02 -16.67 11.88
C PRO A 213 11.98 -16.19 12.90
N GLU A 214 12.33 -15.22 13.76
CA GLU A 214 11.44 -14.62 14.75
C GLU A 214 10.66 -13.42 14.18
N ASP A 215 11.00 -12.94 12.97
CA ASP A 215 10.34 -11.82 12.34
C ASP A 215 8.95 -12.20 11.81
N GLN A 216 7.92 -11.70 12.50
CA GLN A 216 6.50 -11.95 12.24
C GLN A 216 6.03 -11.41 10.87
N THR A 217 6.82 -10.57 10.21
CA THR A 217 6.52 -10.02 8.89
C THR A 217 7.07 -10.88 7.74
N LYS A 218 7.69 -12.03 8.04
CA LYS A 218 8.31 -12.93 7.05
C LYS A 218 7.80 -14.36 7.20
N PHE A 219 7.89 -15.13 6.10
CA PHE A 219 7.53 -16.55 6.13
C PHE A 219 8.50 -17.34 7.03
N SER A 220 8.00 -17.81 8.17
CA SER A 220 8.77 -18.69 9.06
C SER A 220 8.99 -20.10 8.49
N SER A 221 8.15 -20.55 7.56
CA SER A 221 8.23 -21.89 6.96
C SER A 221 8.75 -21.86 5.53
N TRP A 222 9.92 -22.45 5.32
CA TRP A 222 10.53 -22.60 4.00
C TRP A 222 9.65 -23.43 3.04
N ILE A 223 8.92 -24.42 3.55
CA ILE A 223 8.02 -25.27 2.76
C ILE A 223 6.86 -24.43 2.22
N LYS A 224 6.22 -23.62 3.07
CA LYS A 224 5.13 -22.71 2.65
C LYS A 224 5.62 -21.75 1.58
N TRP A 225 6.80 -21.15 1.78
CA TRP A 225 7.45 -20.29 0.79
C TRP A 225 7.71 -21.03 -0.54
N PHE A 226 8.27 -22.24 -0.50
CA PHE A 226 8.58 -23.02 -1.69
C PHE A 226 7.31 -23.38 -2.48
N VAL A 227 6.28 -23.86 -1.78
CA VAL A 227 4.97 -24.16 -2.38
C VAL A 227 4.36 -22.90 -3.01
N ALA A 228 4.45 -21.74 -2.34
CA ALA A 228 3.98 -20.48 -2.90
C ALA A 228 4.72 -20.12 -4.21
N ARG A 229 6.03 -20.34 -4.30
CA ARG A 229 6.80 -20.11 -5.53
C ARG A 229 6.47 -21.07 -6.66
N MET A 230 6.26 -22.35 -6.35
CA MET A 230 5.82 -23.32 -7.34
C MET A 230 4.44 -22.98 -7.89
N LYS A 231 3.51 -22.58 -7.01
CA LYS A 231 2.19 -22.06 -7.39
C LYS A 231 2.32 -20.82 -8.29
N GLU A 232 3.16 -19.85 -7.92
CA GLU A 232 3.42 -18.63 -8.72
C GLU A 232 3.84 -18.98 -10.17
N GLY A 233 4.74 -19.95 -10.32
CA GLY A 233 5.20 -20.44 -11.62
C GLY A 233 4.09 -21.07 -12.45
N PHE A 234 3.33 -22.00 -11.86
CA PHE A 234 2.21 -22.67 -12.52
C PHE A 234 1.11 -21.67 -12.94
N TYR A 235 0.74 -20.76 -12.04
CA TYR A 235 -0.27 -19.74 -12.31
C TYR A 235 0.16 -18.78 -13.42
N ARG A 236 1.45 -18.44 -13.50
CA ARG A 236 2.00 -17.63 -14.59
C ARG A 236 1.87 -18.31 -15.94
N ASP A 237 2.17 -19.61 -16.01
CA ASP A 237 2.09 -20.38 -17.25
C ASP A 237 0.62 -20.57 -17.68
N ALA A 238 -0.25 -20.92 -16.73
CA ALA A 238 -1.70 -21.00 -16.97
C ALA A 238 -2.30 -19.63 -17.37
N TYR A 239 -1.81 -18.53 -16.81
CA TYR A 239 -2.21 -17.18 -17.23
C TYR A 239 -1.90 -16.94 -18.72
N GLY A 240 -0.77 -17.47 -19.22
CA GLY A 240 -0.40 -17.40 -20.64
C GLY A 240 -1.48 -17.97 -21.56
N LEU A 241 -2.14 -19.05 -21.15
CA LEU A 241 -3.16 -19.77 -21.91
C LEU A 241 -4.54 -19.10 -21.92
N ILE A 242 -4.77 -18.12 -21.04
CA ILE A 242 -6.04 -17.40 -20.99
C ILE A 242 -6.20 -16.59 -22.27
N GLU A 243 -7.32 -16.79 -22.95
CA GLU A 243 -7.73 -16.01 -24.11
C GLU A 243 -7.89 -14.54 -23.71
N LYS A 244 -7.05 -13.69 -24.30
CA LYS A 244 -7.09 -12.24 -24.12
C LYS A 244 -7.57 -11.66 -25.44
N LYS A 245 -8.84 -11.31 -25.51
CA LYS A 245 -9.48 -10.80 -26.73
C LYS A 245 -9.03 -9.38 -27.10
N PHE A 246 -8.33 -8.70 -26.20
CA PHE A 246 -7.95 -7.30 -26.41
C PHE A 246 -6.50 -7.16 -26.85
N ASP A 247 -6.27 -6.75 -28.11
CA ASP A 247 -4.95 -6.31 -28.57
C ASP A 247 -4.97 -4.89 -29.16
N HIS A 248 -6.01 -4.47 -29.91
CA HIS A 248 -6.01 -3.15 -30.55
C HIS A 248 -7.41 -2.53 -30.71
N LEU A 249 -7.62 -1.37 -30.05
CA LEU A 249 -8.25 -0.09 -30.48
C LEU A 249 -9.50 -0.01 -31.39
N GLN A 250 -10.14 -1.09 -31.81
CA GLN A 250 -11.46 -1.03 -32.47
C GLN A 250 -12.48 -1.71 -31.58
N LEU A 251 -12.98 -0.95 -30.60
CA LEU A 251 -14.21 -1.32 -29.92
C LEU A 251 -15.35 -0.59 -30.60
N ASP A 252 -16.30 -1.35 -31.14
CA ASP A 252 -17.58 -0.82 -31.62
C ASP A 252 -18.47 -0.36 -30.46
N ARG A 253 -18.12 -0.73 -29.22
CA ARG A 253 -18.90 -0.51 -28.00
C ARG A 253 -18.12 0.33 -26.98
N PRO A 254 -18.79 1.27 -26.27
CA PRO A 254 -18.18 1.96 -25.15
C PRO A 254 -17.76 0.97 -24.04
N TYR A 255 -16.72 1.29 -23.29
CA TYR A 255 -16.28 0.42 -22.21
C TYR A 255 -15.85 1.19 -20.96
N ILE A 256 -15.87 0.49 -19.83
CA ILE A 256 -15.15 0.88 -18.63
C ILE A 256 -13.93 -0.03 -18.42
N LEU A 257 -12.87 0.53 -17.86
CA LEU A 257 -11.64 -0.19 -17.55
C LEU A 257 -11.58 -0.46 -16.05
N TYR A 258 -11.38 -1.71 -15.65
CA TYR A 258 -11.03 -2.08 -14.29
C TYR A 258 -9.56 -2.54 -14.23
N THR A 259 -8.75 -1.90 -13.40
CA THR A 259 -7.34 -2.27 -13.20
C THR A 259 -7.19 -3.11 -11.94
N LEU A 260 -6.70 -4.34 -12.13
CA LEU A 260 -6.38 -5.24 -11.04
C LEU A 260 -5.16 -4.75 -10.28
N HIS A 261 -5.19 -4.96 -8.99
CA HIS A 261 -4.03 -4.77 -8.14
C HIS A 261 -3.21 -6.05 -8.05
N LYS A 262 -1.93 -5.87 -7.75
CA LYS A 262 -1.10 -6.98 -7.28
C LYS A 262 -1.59 -7.38 -5.89
N GLN A 263 -1.65 -8.68 -5.64
CA GLN A 263 -2.03 -9.22 -4.34
C GLN A 263 -1.23 -10.51 -4.10
N PRO A 264 -0.51 -10.65 -2.98
CA PRO A 264 -0.55 -9.79 -1.77
C PRO A 264 0.21 -8.45 -1.91
N GLU A 265 -0.40 -7.35 -1.47
CA GLU A 265 0.16 -5.97 -1.43
C GLU A 265 -0.67 -5.06 -0.49
N ALA A 266 -0.02 -4.13 0.22
CA ALA A 266 -0.68 -3.22 1.17
C ALA A 266 -1.78 -2.34 0.52
N SER A 267 -1.64 -1.99 -0.76
CA SER A 267 -2.65 -1.18 -1.47
C SER A 267 -4.02 -1.87 -1.55
N VAL A 268 -4.06 -3.20 -1.50
CA VAL A 268 -5.30 -3.98 -1.55
C VAL A 268 -5.64 -4.55 -0.21
N ASP A 269 -4.64 -5.11 0.47
CA ASP A 269 -4.88 -5.87 1.69
C ASP A 269 -5.13 -4.92 2.87
N VAL A 270 -4.50 -3.73 2.91
CA VAL A 270 -4.70 -2.72 3.97
C VAL A 270 -5.63 -1.60 3.49
N ILE A 271 -5.18 -0.77 2.53
CA ILE A 271 -5.96 0.37 2.01
C ILE A 271 -7.31 -0.09 1.43
N GLY A 272 -7.31 -1.27 0.80
CA GLY A 272 -8.44 -1.89 0.12
C GLY A 272 -9.18 -2.96 0.90
N SER A 273 -8.95 -3.10 2.22
CA SER A 273 -9.31 -4.31 3.00
C SER A 273 -10.72 -4.83 2.74
N TYR A 274 -11.74 -3.96 2.81
CA TYR A 274 -13.15 -4.27 2.58
C TYR A 274 -13.53 -4.57 1.11
N PHE A 275 -12.61 -4.34 0.18
CA PHE A 275 -12.75 -4.57 -1.26
C PHE A 275 -11.68 -5.54 -1.81
N SER A 276 -10.97 -6.23 -0.91
CA SER A 276 -9.82 -7.10 -1.26
C SER A 276 -10.20 -8.32 -2.12
N ASP A 277 -11.46 -8.75 -2.09
CA ASP A 277 -12.02 -9.70 -3.07
C ASP A 277 -12.27 -9.01 -4.42
N GLN A 278 -11.21 -8.94 -5.22
CA GLN A 278 -11.22 -8.36 -6.56
C GLN A 278 -12.18 -9.11 -7.51
N GLU A 279 -12.44 -10.40 -7.30
CA GLU A 279 -13.36 -11.19 -8.15
C GLU A 279 -14.81 -10.75 -7.90
N ALA A 280 -15.20 -10.66 -6.63
CA ALA A 280 -16.51 -10.20 -6.23
C ALA A 280 -16.76 -8.76 -6.67
N LEU A 281 -15.75 -7.89 -6.57
CA LEU A 281 -15.86 -6.51 -7.00
C LEU A 281 -16.05 -6.37 -8.51
N ILE A 282 -15.31 -7.13 -9.32
CA ILE A 282 -15.49 -7.17 -10.78
C ILE A 282 -16.91 -7.62 -11.13
N LYS A 283 -17.43 -8.65 -10.45
CA LYS A 283 -18.81 -9.11 -10.66
C LYS A 283 -19.84 -8.04 -10.34
N ARG A 284 -19.64 -7.28 -9.25
CA ARG A 284 -20.52 -6.14 -8.89
C ARG A 284 -20.49 -5.04 -9.94
N LEU A 285 -19.31 -4.70 -10.45
CA LEU A 285 -19.17 -3.75 -11.56
C LEU A 285 -19.86 -4.25 -12.84
N TRP A 286 -19.68 -5.52 -13.17
CA TRP A 286 -20.34 -6.15 -14.31
C TRP A 286 -21.87 -6.12 -14.16
N THR A 287 -22.41 -6.37 -12.96
CA THR A 287 -23.86 -6.27 -12.70
C THR A 287 -24.39 -4.84 -12.86
N ALA A 288 -23.59 -3.81 -12.60
CA ALA A 288 -23.97 -2.41 -12.78
C ALA A 288 -23.70 -1.89 -14.22
N LEU A 289 -23.12 -2.72 -15.09
CA LEU A 289 -22.70 -2.34 -16.43
C LEU A 289 -23.92 -2.10 -17.34
N PRO A 290 -23.97 -0.99 -18.11
CA PRO A 290 -24.99 -0.82 -19.13
C PRO A 290 -24.89 -1.91 -20.21
N ASP A 291 -26.04 -2.44 -20.66
CA ASP A 291 -26.10 -3.55 -21.65
C ASP A 291 -25.38 -3.30 -22.98
N SER A 292 -25.17 -2.03 -23.34
CA SER A 292 -24.48 -1.60 -24.56
C SER A 292 -22.98 -1.41 -24.38
N TRP A 293 -22.45 -1.63 -23.18
CA TRP A 293 -21.07 -1.37 -22.82
C TRP A 293 -20.32 -2.66 -22.50
N ASP A 294 -18.99 -2.56 -22.53
CA ASP A 294 -18.08 -3.64 -22.17
C ASP A 294 -17.31 -3.30 -20.88
N LEU A 295 -16.93 -4.34 -20.12
CA LEU A 295 -16.03 -4.25 -18.97
C LEU A 295 -14.68 -4.87 -19.34
N ILE A 296 -13.65 -4.03 -19.44
CA ILE A 296 -12.29 -4.47 -19.73
C ILE A 296 -11.52 -4.57 -18.41
N VAL A 297 -11.00 -5.76 -18.11
CA VAL A 297 -10.18 -6.01 -16.92
C VAL A 297 -8.70 -6.11 -17.32
N LYS A 298 -7.85 -5.29 -16.71
CA LYS A 298 -6.42 -5.26 -16.96
C LYS A 298 -5.63 -5.79 -15.77
N GLU A 299 -4.84 -6.83 -16.01
CA GLU A 299 -3.91 -7.39 -15.01
C GLU A 299 -2.69 -6.49 -14.81
N HIS A 300 -2.22 -6.39 -13.56
CA HIS A 300 -1.00 -5.68 -13.24
C HIS A 300 0.24 -6.49 -13.67
N SER A 301 1.19 -5.85 -14.35
CA SER A 301 2.34 -6.56 -14.94
C SER A 301 3.18 -7.33 -13.93
N ASN A 302 3.33 -6.78 -12.71
CA ASN A 302 4.02 -7.44 -11.59
C ASN A 302 3.19 -8.48 -10.83
N ALA A 303 1.89 -8.63 -11.15
CA ALA A 303 0.97 -9.57 -10.51
C ALA A 303 0.75 -10.85 -11.33
N VAL A 304 1.32 -10.91 -12.54
CA VAL A 304 1.23 -12.10 -13.38
C VAL A 304 1.85 -13.29 -12.66
N GLY A 305 1.03 -14.30 -12.37
CA GLY A 305 1.40 -15.48 -11.60
C GLY A 305 0.96 -15.47 -10.13
N ASP A 306 0.53 -14.34 -9.58
CA ASP A 306 0.06 -14.29 -8.20
C ASP A 306 -1.38 -14.86 -8.08
N ARG A 307 -2.18 -14.68 -9.12
CA ARG A 307 -3.61 -15.01 -9.13
C ARG A 307 -3.91 -16.38 -9.75
N SER A 308 -4.80 -17.12 -9.10
CA SER A 308 -5.22 -18.46 -9.55
C SER A 308 -5.91 -18.43 -10.92
N PRO A 309 -5.65 -19.40 -11.83
CA PRO A 309 -6.35 -19.55 -13.09
C PRO A 309 -7.89 -19.64 -12.95
N LEU A 310 -8.37 -20.18 -11.82
CA LEU A 310 -9.80 -20.29 -11.52
C LEU A 310 -10.51 -18.92 -11.45
N PHE A 311 -9.81 -17.89 -10.99
CA PHE A 311 -10.32 -16.51 -10.98
C PHE A 311 -10.75 -16.08 -12.39
N TYR A 312 -9.87 -16.27 -13.36
CA TYR A 312 -10.14 -15.88 -14.75
C TYR A 312 -11.19 -16.77 -15.39
N ALA A 313 -11.16 -18.08 -15.10
CA ALA A 313 -12.15 -19.02 -15.60
C ALA A 313 -13.57 -18.64 -15.14
N ARG A 314 -13.73 -18.24 -13.87
CA ARG A 314 -15.03 -17.80 -13.32
C ARG A 314 -15.53 -16.51 -13.96
N LEU A 315 -14.63 -15.57 -14.24
CA LEU A 315 -14.99 -14.29 -14.86
C LEU A 315 -15.23 -14.41 -16.38
N LYS A 316 -14.58 -15.35 -17.06
CA LYS A 316 -14.74 -15.59 -18.51
C LYS A 316 -16.19 -15.96 -18.90
N GLY A 317 -16.97 -16.50 -17.97
CA GLY A 317 -18.38 -16.87 -18.21
C GLY A 317 -19.34 -15.69 -18.33
N HIS A 318 -18.91 -14.46 -18.03
CA HIS A 318 -19.76 -13.28 -18.08
C HIS A 318 -19.69 -12.60 -19.47
N PRO A 319 -20.83 -12.39 -20.16
CA PRO A 319 -20.84 -11.68 -21.44
C PRO A 319 -20.40 -10.23 -21.27
N ASN A 320 -19.78 -9.65 -22.31
CA ASN A 320 -19.26 -8.27 -22.30
C ASN A 320 -18.16 -8.00 -21.25
N LEU A 321 -17.59 -9.05 -20.64
CA LEU A 321 -16.41 -8.96 -19.79
C LEU A 321 -15.21 -9.52 -20.53
N PHE A 322 -14.16 -8.70 -20.68
CA PHE A 322 -12.96 -9.09 -21.41
C PHE A 322 -11.68 -8.80 -20.63
N PHE A 323 -10.65 -9.62 -20.85
CA PHE A 323 -9.32 -9.41 -20.28
C PHE A 323 -8.39 -8.75 -21.30
N ALA A 324 -7.73 -7.67 -20.87
CA ALA A 324 -6.67 -7.03 -21.64
C ALA A 324 -5.36 -7.80 -21.55
N LYS A 325 -4.59 -7.87 -22.64
CA LYS A 325 -3.23 -8.42 -22.60
C LYS A 325 -2.37 -7.58 -21.67
N VAL A 326 -1.49 -8.23 -20.89
CA VAL A 326 -0.56 -7.53 -19.97
C VAL A 326 0.35 -6.57 -20.72
N SER A 327 0.73 -6.89 -21.96
CA SER A 327 1.55 -6.05 -22.83
C SER A 327 0.83 -4.84 -23.42
N THR A 328 -0.51 -4.81 -23.39
CA THR A 328 -1.28 -3.66 -23.92
C THR A 328 -0.97 -2.41 -23.11
N ASP A 329 -0.73 -1.29 -23.81
CA ASP A 329 -0.44 -0.01 -23.19
C ASP A 329 -1.61 0.48 -22.31
N SER A 330 -1.36 0.61 -21.01
CA SER A 330 -2.38 1.07 -20.05
C SER A 330 -2.90 2.47 -20.37
N TYR A 331 -2.07 3.38 -20.88
CA TYR A 331 -2.50 4.75 -21.19
C TYR A 331 -3.44 4.79 -22.40
N SER A 332 -3.23 3.91 -23.37
CA SER A 332 -4.13 3.75 -24.50
C SER A 332 -5.47 3.16 -24.07
N LEU A 333 -5.47 2.19 -23.14
CA LEU A 333 -6.69 1.67 -22.52
C LEU A 333 -7.43 2.74 -21.72
N ILE A 334 -6.72 3.59 -20.98
CA ILE A 334 -7.31 4.68 -20.20
C ILE A 334 -7.99 5.69 -21.14
N ARG A 335 -7.29 6.19 -22.17
CA ARG A 335 -7.83 7.20 -23.10
C ARG A 335 -9.10 6.76 -23.83
N GLY A 336 -9.22 5.48 -24.16
CA GLY A 336 -10.40 4.95 -24.84
C GLY A 336 -11.58 4.67 -23.90
N ALA A 337 -11.35 4.61 -22.59
CA ALA A 337 -12.37 4.21 -21.62
C ALA A 337 -13.35 5.37 -21.35
N ARG A 338 -14.61 5.02 -21.06
CA ARG A 338 -15.60 5.97 -20.52
C ARG A 338 -15.36 6.29 -19.06
N ALA A 339 -14.79 5.33 -18.33
CA ALA A 339 -14.31 5.51 -16.97
C ALA A 339 -13.30 4.43 -16.57
N VAL A 340 -12.50 4.73 -15.56
CA VAL A 340 -11.56 3.79 -14.94
C VAL A 340 -11.97 3.49 -13.51
N PHE A 341 -12.10 2.22 -13.15
CA PHE A 341 -12.38 1.75 -11.80
C PHE A 341 -11.19 0.98 -11.25
N THR A 342 -10.90 1.15 -9.97
CA THR A 342 -9.86 0.39 -9.25
C THR A 342 -10.16 0.43 -7.75
N ILE A 343 -9.49 -0.37 -6.94
CA ILE A 343 -9.67 -0.31 -5.47
C ILE A 343 -9.04 0.97 -4.92
N SER A 344 -7.71 1.10 -5.05
CA SER A 344 -6.90 2.21 -4.54
C SER A 344 -5.76 2.58 -5.51
N GLY A 345 -5.87 2.14 -6.76
CA GLY A 345 -4.77 2.12 -7.71
C GLY A 345 -4.46 3.50 -8.29
N THR A 346 -3.18 3.79 -8.50
CA THR A 346 -2.75 5.04 -9.16
C THR A 346 -3.24 5.14 -10.59
N SER A 347 -3.75 4.08 -11.21
CA SER A 347 -4.38 4.15 -12.54
C SER A 347 -5.62 5.04 -12.57
N ALA A 348 -6.36 5.16 -11.46
CA ALA A 348 -7.46 6.12 -11.37
C ALA A 348 -6.91 7.55 -11.35
N TYR A 349 -5.86 7.78 -10.56
CA TYR A 349 -5.16 9.06 -10.55
C TYR A 349 -4.62 9.45 -11.94
N GLU A 350 -3.95 8.52 -12.63
CA GLU A 350 -3.48 8.71 -14.01
C GLU A 350 -4.62 9.00 -14.99
N ALA A 351 -5.76 8.32 -14.86
CA ALA A 351 -6.93 8.54 -15.70
C ALA A 351 -7.52 9.94 -15.51
N ALA A 352 -7.63 10.38 -14.26
CA ALA A 352 -8.13 11.71 -13.92
C ALA A 352 -7.24 12.82 -14.51
N LEU A 353 -5.92 12.68 -14.39
CA LEU A 353 -4.93 13.56 -15.02
C LEU A 353 -4.95 13.53 -16.55
N MET A 354 -5.56 12.51 -17.15
CA MET A 354 -5.76 12.38 -18.60
C MET A 354 -7.15 12.85 -19.04
N GLY A 355 -7.94 13.44 -18.15
CA GLY A 355 -9.29 13.93 -18.44
C GLY A 355 -10.36 12.82 -18.51
N VAL A 356 -10.05 11.61 -18.05
CA VAL A 356 -10.97 10.47 -18.04
C VAL A 356 -11.55 10.29 -16.63
N PRO A 357 -12.88 10.28 -16.46
CA PRO A 357 -13.52 10.00 -15.18
C PRO A 357 -13.02 8.69 -14.56
N SER A 358 -12.76 8.72 -13.27
CA SER A 358 -12.17 7.58 -12.58
C SER A 358 -12.68 7.47 -11.16
N PHE A 359 -12.68 6.23 -10.66
CA PHE A 359 -13.29 5.89 -9.39
C PHE A 359 -12.44 4.91 -8.60
N THR A 360 -12.26 5.20 -7.31
CA THR A 360 -11.65 4.29 -6.33
C THR A 360 -12.72 3.77 -5.39
N PHE A 361 -12.59 2.54 -4.90
CA PHE A 361 -13.49 2.02 -3.86
C PHE A 361 -13.00 2.38 -2.45
N SER A 362 -11.69 2.50 -2.27
CA SER A 362 -11.06 3.04 -1.06
C SER A 362 -10.90 4.55 -1.15
N ASN A 363 -10.79 5.21 0.00
CA ASN A 363 -10.33 6.60 0.02
C ASN A 363 -8.86 6.65 -0.39
N CYS A 364 -8.50 7.66 -1.17
CA CYS A 364 -7.14 7.95 -1.58
C CYS A 364 -6.94 9.47 -1.55
N PHE A 365 -5.73 9.95 -1.27
CA PHE A 365 -5.47 11.39 -1.23
C PHE A 365 -5.79 12.11 -2.56
N PHE A 366 -5.65 11.42 -3.69
CA PHE A 366 -5.96 11.95 -5.02
C PHE A 366 -7.45 11.94 -5.35
N ASN A 367 -8.34 11.50 -4.43
CA ASN A 367 -9.78 11.69 -4.57
C ASN A 367 -10.23 13.15 -4.43
N CYS A 368 -9.31 14.06 -4.07
CA CYS A 368 -9.53 15.49 -4.18
C CYS A 368 -9.58 15.98 -5.64
N HIS A 369 -9.19 15.17 -6.63
CA HIS A 369 -9.30 15.54 -8.03
C HIS A 369 -10.76 15.36 -8.51
N PRO A 370 -11.41 16.36 -9.14
CA PRO A 370 -12.83 16.28 -9.55
C PRO A 370 -13.20 15.08 -10.43
N LEU A 371 -12.27 14.65 -11.28
CA LEU A 371 -12.41 13.45 -12.14
C LEU A 371 -11.96 12.14 -11.48
N CYS A 372 -11.58 12.14 -10.19
CA CYS A 372 -11.25 10.94 -9.43
C CYS A 372 -12.05 10.90 -8.13
N GLN A 373 -13.11 10.10 -8.07
CA GLN A 373 -14.01 10.11 -6.92
C GLN A 373 -14.04 8.76 -6.21
N ARG A 374 -14.21 8.76 -4.89
CA ARG A 374 -14.49 7.54 -4.14
C ARG A 374 -15.93 7.09 -4.42
N VAL A 375 -16.13 5.81 -4.76
CA VAL A 375 -17.43 5.20 -5.04
C VAL A 375 -17.70 4.05 -4.08
N SER A 376 -18.94 3.93 -3.61
CA SER A 376 -19.39 2.79 -2.80
C SER A 376 -20.18 1.76 -3.63
N ILE A 377 -20.43 0.59 -3.05
CA ILE A 377 -21.34 -0.39 -3.66
C ILE A 377 -22.77 0.16 -3.78
N SER A 378 -23.19 1.00 -2.82
CA SER A 378 -24.50 1.67 -2.85
C SER A 378 -24.59 2.63 -4.04
N ASP A 379 -23.52 3.37 -4.34
CA ASP A 379 -23.49 4.26 -5.51
C ASP A 379 -23.64 3.49 -6.82
N LEU A 380 -22.94 2.36 -6.96
CA LEU A 380 -23.10 1.48 -8.13
C LEU A 380 -24.55 1.00 -8.28
N LYS A 381 -25.21 0.66 -7.17
CA LYS A 381 -26.58 0.12 -7.17
C LYS A 381 -27.62 1.19 -7.46
N TYR A 382 -27.52 2.36 -6.84
CA TYR A 382 -28.60 3.36 -6.83
C TYR A 382 -28.41 4.49 -7.84
N LYS A 383 -27.17 4.84 -8.20
CA LYS A 383 -26.88 5.86 -9.22
C LYS A 383 -26.59 5.23 -10.59
N GLY A 384 -25.89 4.09 -10.59
CA GLY A 384 -25.42 3.44 -11.79
C GLY A 384 -24.23 4.16 -12.47
N ILE A 385 -23.51 3.43 -13.32
CA ILE A 385 -22.23 3.88 -13.88
C ILE A 385 -22.37 5.14 -14.75
N LYS A 386 -23.44 5.27 -15.55
CA LYS A 386 -23.64 6.44 -16.42
C LYS A 386 -23.88 7.73 -15.64
N SER A 387 -24.64 7.67 -14.54
CA SER A 387 -24.88 8.84 -13.69
C SER A 387 -23.58 9.28 -13.02
N LEU A 388 -22.82 8.35 -12.46
CA LEU A 388 -21.51 8.64 -11.85
C LEU A 388 -20.56 9.36 -12.81
N ILE A 389 -20.47 8.88 -14.06
CA ILE A 389 -19.64 9.50 -15.09
C ILE A 389 -20.14 10.91 -15.42
N THR A 390 -21.45 11.09 -15.58
CA THR A 390 -22.05 12.38 -15.92
C THR A 390 -21.86 13.39 -14.79
N GLU A 391 -22.07 12.97 -13.53
CA GLU A 391 -21.83 13.79 -12.34
C GLU A 391 -20.37 14.24 -12.26
N SER A 392 -19.42 13.33 -12.47
CA SER A 392 -17.98 13.63 -12.44
C SER A 392 -17.59 14.64 -13.54
N LEU A 393 -18.10 14.47 -14.77
CA LEU A 393 -17.84 15.39 -15.89
C LEU A 393 -18.55 16.75 -15.73
N SER A 394 -19.60 16.82 -14.92
CA SER A 394 -20.37 18.05 -14.69
C SER A 394 -19.72 19.01 -13.67
N SER A 395 -18.63 18.58 -13.01
CA SER A 395 -17.94 19.43 -12.04
C SER A 395 -17.44 20.72 -12.69
N LYS A 396 -17.79 21.86 -12.08
CA LYS A 396 -17.34 23.20 -12.49
C LYS A 396 -15.94 23.55 -11.96
N GLU A 397 -15.38 22.67 -11.13
CA GLU A 397 -14.10 22.90 -10.47
C GLU A 397 -12.95 22.67 -11.45
N ASN A 398 -11.93 23.52 -11.39
CA ASN A 398 -10.73 23.33 -12.20
C ASN A 398 -9.95 22.11 -11.66
N PRO A 399 -9.85 20.99 -12.40
CA PRO A 399 -9.29 19.77 -11.86
C PRO A 399 -7.82 19.87 -11.49
N SER A 400 -7.04 20.62 -12.27
CA SER A 400 -5.62 20.86 -12.01
C SER A 400 -5.41 21.66 -10.71
N LEU A 401 -6.29 22.62 -10.42
CA LEU A 401 -6.12 23.54 -9.29
C LEU A 401 -6.28 22.86 -7.93
N GLN A 402 -7.29 21.99 -7.76
CA GLN A 402 -7.55 21.35 -6.46
C GLN A 402 -6.45 20.39 -6.05
N LEU A 403 -5.97 19.59 -7.01
CA LEU A 403 -4.89 18.66 -6.78
C LEU A 403 -3.59 19.40 -6.45
N THR A 404 -3.24 20.44 -7.24
CA THR A 404 -2.07 21.28 -6.96
C THR A 404 -2.16 21.89 -5.57
N ALA A 405 -3.30 22.50 -5.21
CA ALA A 405 -3.49 23.07 -3.87
C ALA A 405 -3.36 22.03 -2.75
N TRP A 406 -3.84 20.80 -2.96
CA TRP A 406 -3.63 19.71 -2.01
C TRP A 406 -2.13 19.38 -1.87
N LEU A 407 -1.42 19.24 -2.98
CA LEU A 407 0.01 18.91 -2.97
C LEU A 407 0.85 20.02 -2.32
N GLU A 408 0.58 21.29 -2.60
CA GLU A 408 1.29 22.43 -2.00
C GLU A 408 1.08 22.48 -0.47
N LYS A 409 -0.11 22.10 -0.01
CA LYS A 409 -0.45 22.11 1.42
C LYS A 409 0.09 20.91 2.19
N TYR A 410 0.01 19.71 1.62
CA TYR A 410 0.17 18.44 2.35
C TYR A 410 1.44 17.65 1.98
N SER A 411 2.23 18.13 1.03
CA SER A 411 3.44 17.44 0.61
C SER A 411 4.64 18.38 0.54
N MET A 412 5.83 17.79 0.57
CA MET A 412 7.11 18.51 0.46
C MET A 412 8.07 17.74 -0.44
N GLU A 413 9.13 18.38 -0.92
CA GLU A 413 10.21 17.68 -1.60
C GLU A 413 10.94 16.72 -0.65
N GLY A 414 11.19 15.50 -1.13
CA GLY A 414 11.91 14.49 -0.38
C GLY A 414 11.72 13.09 -0.92
N GLN A 415 12.41 12.15 -0.30
CA GLN A 415 12.36 10.73 -0.64
C GLN A 415 12.33 9.88 0.64
N VAL A 416 11.39 8.94 0.69
CA VAL A 416 11.29 7.94 1.76
C VAL A 416 11.35 6.56 1.13
N GLY A 417 12.28 5.72 1.58
CA GLY A 417 12.44 4.38 1.01
C GLY A 417 13.51 3.55 1.70
N ASP A 418 13.65 2.31 1.21
CA ASP A 418 14.74 1.40 1.56
C ASP A 418 16.05 1.91 0.91
N PRO A 419 17.10 2.20 1.70
CA PRO A 419 18.37 2.73 1.19
C PRO A 419 19.11 1.78 0.24
N ILE A 420 18.81 0.47 0.24
CA ILE A 420 19.39 -0.46 -0.72
C ILE A 420 18.82 -0.22 -2.12
N ARG A 421 17.52 0.08 -2.21
CA ARG A 421 16.82 0.29 -3.50
C ARG A 421 16.81 1.75 -3.94
N LEU A 422 16.81 2.67 -2.98
CA LEU A 422 16.80 4.11 -3.19
C LEU A 422 17.89 4.78 -2.33
N PRO A 423 19.18 4.66 -2.69
CA PRO A 423 20.27 5.23 -1.89
C PRO A 423 20.17 6.75 -1.67
N SER A 424 19.53 7.47 -2.60
CA SER A 424 19.30 8.92 -2.51
C SER A 424 18.42 9.34 -1.33
N CYS A 425 17.65 8.43 -0.72
CA CYS A 425 16.93 8.77 0.52
C CYS A 425 17.88 9.03 1.71
N MET A 426 19.13 8.57 1.64
CA MET A 426 20.14 8.77 2.69
C MET A 426 20.94 10.06 2.52
N GLU A 427 20.63 10.89 1.53
CA GLU A 427 21.31 12.18 1.37
C GLU A 427 21.09 13.05 2.63
N PRO A 428 22.15 13.70 3.17
CA PRO A 428 22.04 14.48 4.41
C PRO A 428 20.97 15.58 4.34
N SER A 429 20.80 16.23 3.18
CA SER A 429 19.75 17.22 2.92
C SER A 429 18.36 16.62 3.10
N ASN A 430 18.10 15.42 2.56
CA ASN A 430 16.83 14.72 2.66
C ASN A 430 16.53 14.33 4.12
N ILE A 431 17.51 13.75 4.84
CA ILE A 431 17.38 13.39 6.26
C ILE A 431 17.03 14.61 7.10
N GLN A 432 17.74 15.73 6.91
CA GLN A 432 17.49 16.97 7.65
C GLN A 432 16.13 17.59 7.31
N ASN A 433 15.72 17.54 6.05
CA ASN A 433 14.41 18.03 5.63
C ASN A 433 13.27 17.24 6.30
N ILE A 434 13.39 15.91 6.35
CA ILE A 434 12.39 15.05 6.97
C ILE A 434 12.38 15.21 8.49
N ALA A 435 13.55 15.27 9.13
CA ALA A 435 13.65 15.59 10.55
C ALA A 435 12.98 16.94 10.88
N ARG A 436 13.20 17.97 10.04
CA ARG A 436 12.54 19.28 10.19
C ARG A 436 11.03 19.20 10.07
N ALA A 437 10.52 18.43 9.11
CA ALA A 437 9.09 18.22 8.93
C ALA A 437 8.47 17.53 10.16
N LEU A 438 9.09 16.46 10.64
CA LEU A 438 8.63 15.72 11.81
C LEU A 438 8.57 16.59 13.06
N LYS A 439 9.54 17.49 13.28
CA LYS A 439 9.52 18.43 14.40
C LYS A 439 8.30 19.35 14.41
N ARG A 440 7.77 19.73 13.24
CA ARG A 440 6.57 20.57 13.13
C ARG A 440 5.29 19.81 13.50
N MET A 441 5.33 18.48 13.55
CA MET A 441 4.19 17.61 13.82
C MET A 441 4.01 17.27 15.31
N ILE A 442 4.96 17.69 16.15
CA ILE A 442 4.97 17.43 17.60
C ILE A 442 4.69 18.72 18.35
#